data_AF-A0A1I5W020-F1
#
_entry.id   AF-A0A1I5W020-F1
#
_cell.length_a   1.000
_cell.length_b   1.000
_cell.length_c   1.000
_cell.angle_alpha   90.00
_cell.angle_beta   90.00
_cell.angle_gamma   90.00
#
_symmetry.space_group_name_H-M   'P 1'
#
loop_
_entity.id
_entity.type
_entity.pdbx_description
1 polymer ?
#
loop_
_entity_poly.entity_id
_entity_poly.type
_entity_poly.pdbx_seq_one_letter_code
_entity_poly.pdbx_strand_id
1 'polypeptide(L)'
;MFLPAGPNIPRQTWLYDVATGRFVDAPAGLQDISSAEFDPVRRIVYSYWRASCCEHGVSTYRWTDGDVEEIDSQSSYFLPLMDGTERRLCYVMPSYQNGEIDFARRVEQASDGSLKLRQIDPKSCDIDAWVFLERTYIDIWQPSQNGQKATLLRTEEIAWKQTETSVGQRFCPEVPFFDSGRIKRVVLSENPDMCSEQNPQQE
;
A
#
# COMPACT_ATOMS: atom_id res chain seq x y z
N MET A 1 19.48 -11.84 -19.25
CA MET A 1 19.51 -10.39 -18.98
C MET A 1 18.13 -10.00 -18.47
N PHE A 2 18.01 -9.75 -17.17
CA PHE A 2 16.75 -9.34 -16.55
C PHE A 2 16.60 -7.83 -16.76
N LEU A 3 15.58 -7.40 -17.48
CA LEU A 3 15.22 -5.99 -17.54
C LEU A 3 14.41 -5.69 -16.28
N PRO A 4 14.94 -4.91 -15.33
CA PRO A 4 14.17 -4.52 -14.16
C PRO A 4 12.91 -3.78 -14.62
N ALA A 5 11.81 -3.94 -13.88
CA ALA A 5 10.61 -3.15 -14.12
C ALA A 5 10.98 -1.67 -14.07
N GLY A 6 10.34 -0.82 -14.89
CA GLY A 6 10.69 0.59 -15.05
C GLY A 6 11.11 1.33 -13.77
N PRO A 7 10.38 1.20 -12.64
CA PRO A 7 10.74 1.81 -11.36
C PRO A 7 12.06 1.31 -10.73
N ASN A 8 12.50 0.08 -11.03
CA ASN A 8 13.67 -0.56 -10.43
C ASN A 8 14.90 -0.54 -11.34
N ILE A 9 14.95 0.28 -12.39
CA ILE A 9 16.13 0.37 -13.26
C ILE A 9 17.26 1.04 -12.48
N PRO A 10 18.38 0.36 -12.17
CA PRO A 10 19.48 0.98 -11.44
C PRO A 10 20.09 2.13 -12.22
N ARG A 11 20.42 3.22 -11.51
CA ARG A 11 21.12 4.37 -12.06
C ARG A 11 22.37 4.65 -11.25
N GLN A 12 23.45 5.02 -11.93
CA GLN A 12 24.61 5.58 -11.27
C GLN A 12 24.32 7.03 -10.93
N THR A 13 24.43 7.36 -9.64
CA THR A 13 24.25 8.70 -9.09
C THR A 13 25.61 9.31 -8.80
N TRP A 14 25.80 10.57 -9.20
CA TRP A 14 27.01 11.34 -8.90
C TRP A 14 26.66 12.57 -8.07
N LEU A 15 27.55 12.92 -7.15
CA LEU A 15 27.48 14.14 -6.36
C LEU A 15 28.54 15.11 -6.82
N TYR A 16 28.21 16.41 -6.82
CA TYR A 16 29.19 17.45 -7.12
C TYR A 16 30.00 17.78 -5.86
N ASP A 17 31.29 17.45 -5.88
CA ASP A 17 32.23 17.84 -4.84
C ASP A 17 32.73 19.27 -5.11
N VAL A 18 32.33 20.19 -4.24
CA VAL A 18 32.70 21.61 -4.32
C VAL A 18 34.18 21.86 -4.05
N ALA A 19 34.86 20.99 -3.30
CA ALA A 19 36.27 21.16 -2.95
C ALA A 19 37.18 20.85 -4.14
N THR A 20 36.84 19.83 -4.93
CA THR A 20 37.60 19.42 -6.11
C THR A 20 37.02 19.96 -7.42
N GLY A 21 35.78 20.45 -7.41
CA GLY A 21 35.07 20.93 -8.59
C GLY A 21 34.70 19.82 -9.57
N ARG A 22 34.45 18.60 -9.07
CA ARG A 22 34.24 17.40 -9.88
C ARG A 22 33.02 16.62 -9.41
N PHE A 23 32.44 15.85 -10.33
CA PHE A 23 31.48 14.82 -9.98
C PHE A 23 32.22 13.60 -9.42
N VAL A 24 31.77 13.12 -8.27
CA VAL A 24 32.26 11.90 -7.61
C VAL A 24 31.10 10.93 -7.43
N ASP A 25 31.39 9.64 -7.27
CA ASP A 25 30.35 8.66 -7.00
C ASP A 25 29.62 9.01 -5.70
N ALA A 26 28.29 8.86 -5.72
CA ALA A 26 27.50 8.93 -4.52
C ALA A 26 27.88 7.78 -3.54
N PRO A 27 27.64 7.96 -2.23
CA PRO A 27 27.76 6.91 -1.23
C PRO A 27 26.93 5.66 -1.58
N ALA A 28 27.31 4.52 -1.00
CA ALA A 28 26.71 3.24 -1.33
C ALA A 28 25.18 3.22 -1.12
N GLY A 29 24.70 3.78 0.00
CA GLY A 29 23.26 3.82 0.28
C GLY A 29 22.47 4.56 -0.81
N LEU A 30 22.99 5.68 -1.32
CA LEU A 30 22.34 6.41 -2.42
C LEU A 30 22.48 5.69 -3.78
N GLN A 31 23.58 4.96 -4.00
CA GLN A 31 23.75 4.18 -5.24
C GLN A 31 22.83 2.97 -5.33
N ASP A 32 22.47 2.38 -4.19
CA ASP A 32 21.59 1.21 -4.15
C ASP A 32 20.12 1.57 -4.47
N ILE A 33 19.77 2.85 -4.41
CA ILE A 33 18.43 3.35 -4.77
C ILE A 33 18.32 3.45 -6.30
N SER A 34 17.63 2.48 -6.89
CA SER A 34 17.60 2.30 -8.35
C SER A 34 17.12 3.53 -9.13
N SER A 35 16.03 4.18 -8.70
CA SER A 35 15.45 5.35 -9.36
C SER A 35 15.26 6.51 -8.37
N ALA A 36 16.36 6.93 -7.73
CA ALA A 36 16.34 8.04 -6.79
C ALA A 36 15.85 9.35 -7.44
N GLU A 37 14.90 9.99 -6.78
CA GLU A 37 14.41 11.34 -7.06
C GLU A 37 14.65 12.22 -5.83
N PHE A 38 14.74 13.54 -6.02
CA PHE A 38 15.21 14.47 -4.98
C PHE A 38 14.20 15.60 -4.76
N ASP A 39 13.69 15.75 -3.53
CA ASP A 39 12.99 16.97 -3.06
C ASP A 39 13.99 17.85 -2.30
N PRO A 40 14.58 18.88 -2.94
CA PRO A 40 15.56 19.73 -2.30
C PRO A 40 14.96 20.67 -1.24
N VAL A 41 13.65 20.98 -1.32
CA VAL A 41 12.97 21.86 -0.36
C VAL A 41 12.87 21.16 0.98
N ARG A 42 12.56 19.86 0.96
CA ARG A 42 12.36 19.05 2.17
C ARG A 42 13.55 18.18 2.53
N ARG A 43 14.58 18.17 1.68
CA ARG A 43 15.81 17.38 1.84
C ARG A 43 15.52 15.88 1.96
N ILE A 44 14.66 15.40 1.06
CA ILE A 44 14.23 14.01 1.00
C ILE A 44 14.64 13.43 -0.35
N VAL A 45 15.21 12.23 -0.32
CA VAL A 45 15.34 11.37 -1.48
C VAL A 45 14.15 10.42 -1.46
N TYR A 46 13.52 10.15 -2.60
CA TYR A 46 12.46 9.15 -2.67
C TYR A 46 12.64 8.28 -3.89
N SER A 47 12.10 7.06 -3.84
CA SER A 47 12.09 6.15 -4.98
C SER A 47 10.78 5.40 -5.03
N TYR A 48 10.20 5.35 -6.22
CA TYR A 48 9.17 4.36 -6.53
C TYR A 48 9.84 3.02 -6.78
N TRP A 49 9.23 1.95 -6.31
CA TRP A 49 9.72 0.59 -6.51
C TRP A 49 8.58 -0.36 -6.87
N ARG A 50 8.95 -1.51 -7.41
CA ARG A 50 8.03 -2.61 -7.72
C ARG A 50 8.58 -3.93 -7.19
N ALA A 51 7.74 -4.74 -6.55
CA ALA A 51 8.05 -6.12 -6.24
C ALA A 51 7.13 -7.05 -7.04
N SER A 52 7.71 -8.03 -7.73
CA SER A 52 6.97 -8.98 -8.57
C SER A 52 6.02 -8.29 -9.60
N CYS A 53 4.90 -8.93 -9.95
CA CYS A 53 3.93 -8.40 -10.89
C CYS A 53 3.05 -7.29 -10.31
N CYS A 54 2.75 -7.37 -9.01
CA CYS A 54 1.50 -6.89 -8.44
C CYS A 54 1.70 -6.14 -7.11
N GLU A 55 2.93 -5.71 -6.84
CA GLU A 55 3.28 -4.86 -5.71
C GLU A 55 4.10 -3.68 -6.20
N HIS A 56 3.66 -2.49 -5.81
CA HIS A 56 4.36 -1.24 -6.04
C HIS A 56 4.47 -0.52 -4.71
N GLY A 57 5.49 0.30 -4.53
CA GLY A 57 5.64 1.08 -3.33
C GLY A 57 6.49 2.31 -3.52
N VAL A 58 6.64 3.04 -2.43
CA VAL A 58 7.48 4.23 -2.33
C VAL A 58 8.31 4.08 -1.07
N SER A 59 9.61 4.34 -1.19
CA SER A 59 10.49 4.55 -0.05
C SER A 59 10.98 5.99 -0.05
N THR A 60 11.17 6.55 1.14
CA THR A 60 11.77 7.88 1.35
C THR A 60 12.97 7.76 2.27
N TYR A 61 13.95 8.63 2.03
CA TYR A 61 15.25 8.60 2.69
C TYR A 61 15.69 10.01 3.06
N ARG A 62 16.50 10.12 4.12
CA ARG A 62 17.14 11.38 4.52
C ARG A 62 18.66 11.22 4.51
N TRP A 63 19.35 12.28 4.11
CA TRP A 63 20.80 12.33 4.20
C TRP A 63 21.25 12.46 5.66
N THR A 64 22.04 11.50 6.14
CA THR A 64 22.59 11.44 7.49
C THR A 64 24.02 10.91 7.42
N ASP A 65 24.96 11.54 8.11
CA ASP A 65 26.36 11.08 8.25
C ASP A 65 27.10 10.76 6.94
N GLY A 66 26.78 11.49 5.87
CA GLY A 66 27.46 11.33 4.58
C GLY A 66 26.89 10.22 3.71
N ASP A 67 25.76 9.62 4.06
CA ASP A 67 24.97 8.70 3.24
C ASP A 67 23.47 8.97 3.43
N VAL A 68 22.61 8.08 2.95
CA VAL A 68 21.16 8.12 3.12
C VAL A 68 20.66 7.01 4.04
N GLU A 69 19.63 7.32 4.83
CA GLU A 69 18.91 6.37 5.69
C GLU A 69 17.44 6.35 5.30
N GLU A 70 16.82 5.16 5.19
CA GLU A 70 15.39 5.03 4.93
C GLU A 70 14.60 5.52 6.14
N ILE A 71 13.63 6.42 5.91
CA ILE A 71 12.83 7.03 6.98
C ILE A 71 11.35 6.60 6.93
N ASP A 72 10.85 6.17 5.77
CA ASP A 72 9.49 5.65 5.59
C ASP A 72 9.43 4.82 4.31
N SER A 73 8.63 3.75 4.33
CA SER A 73 8.36 2.90 3.18
C SER A 73 6.95 2.36 3.27
N GLN A 74 6.22 2.45 2.15
CA GLN A 74 4.86 1.94 2.05
C GLN A 74 4.67 1.20 0.74
N SER A 75 3.84 0.17 0.79
CA SER A 75 3.46 -0.60 -0.38
C SER A 75 1.98 -0.48 -0.68
N SER A 76 1.65 -0.77 -1.94
CA SER A 76 0.29 -0.88 -2.43
C SER A 76 -0.48 -1.99 -1.73
N TYR A 77 -1.80 -1.84 -1.65
CA TYR A 77 -2.69 -2.84 -1.08
C TYR A 77 -3.97 -2.96 -1.91
N PHE A 78 -4.80 -3.94 -1.55
CA PHE A 78 -6.09 -4.20 -2.18
C PHE A 78 -7.20 -3.76 -1.22
N LEU A 79 -7.98 -2.76 -1.65
CA LEU A 79 -9.13 -2.27 -0.91
C LEU A 79 -10.37 -3.06 -1.37
N PRO A 80 -10.96 -3.91 -0.52
CA PRO A 80 -12.20 -4.62 -0.80
C PRO A 80 -13.43 -3.71 -0.71
N LEU A 81 -14.29 -3.75 -1.73
CA LEU A 81 -15.58 -3.05 -1.72
C LEU A 81 -16.71 -3.83 -2.40
N MET A 82 -17.94 -3.40 -2.10
CA MET A 82 -19.15 -3.85 -2.76
C MET A 82 -19.56 -2.85 -3.84
N ASP A 83 -19.88 -3.35 -5.03
CA ASP A 83 -20.61 -2.61 -6.07
C ASP A 83 -21.95 -3.30 -6.32
N GLY A 84 -22.99 -2.82 -5.63
CA GLY A 84 -24.24 -3.57 -5.51
C GLY A 84 -24.02 -4.93 -4.83
N THR A 85 -24.20 -6.01 -5.58
CA THR A 85 -23.98 -7.39 -5.11
C THR A 85 -22.60 -7.94 -5.46
N GLU A 86 -21.86 -7.25 -6.32
CA GLU A 86 -20.54 -7.69 -6.78
C GLU A 86 -19.46 -7.32 -5.76
N ARG A 87 -18.54 -8.26 -5.52
CA ARG A 87 -17.36 -8.04 -4.67
C ARG A 87 -16.20 -7.65 -5.56
N ARG A 88 -15.54 -6.55 -5.25
CA ARG A 88 -14.44 -6.00 -6.04
C ARG A 88 -13.23 -5.73 -5.15
N LEU A 89 -12.03 -5.83 -5.71
CA LEU A 89 -10.81 -5.30 -5.09
C LEU A 89 -10.29 -4.13 -5.91
N CYS A 90 -10.04 -3.01 -5.23
CA CYS A 90 -9.37 -1.87 -5.82
C CYS A 90 -7.88 -1.91 -5.48
N TYR A 91 -7.03 -1.83 -6.49
CA TYR A 91 -5.61 -1.67 -6.26
C TYR A 91 -5.29 -0.22 -5.85
N VAL A 92 -4.77 -0.05 -4.64
CA VAL A 92 -4.42 1.25 -4.06
C VAL A 92 -2.91 1.37 -4.01
N MET A 93 -2.36 2.40 -4.64
CA MET A 93 -0.92 2.66 -4.69
C MET A 93 -0.54 3.86 -3.83
N PRO A 94 0.58 3.79 -3.08
CA PRO A 94 1.15 4.96 -2.43
C PRO A 94 1.78 5.90 -3.47
N SER A 95 1.93 7.15 -3.07
CA SER A 95 2.63 8.18 -3.84
C SER A 95 3.45 9.08 -2.91
N TYR A 96 4.57 9.58 -3.39
CA TYR A 96 5.29 10.65 -2.70
C TYR A 96 4.64 12.00 -2.98
N GLN A 97 4.26 12.73 -1.94
CA GLN A 97 3.74 14.10 -2.04
C GLN A 97 4.22 14.95 -0.88
N ASN A 98 4.82 16.10 -1.18
CA ASN A 98 5.16 17.13 -0.20
C ASN A 98 5.95 16.60 1.02
N GLY A 99 6.91 15.72 0.81
CA GLY A 99 7.80 15.22 1.87
C GLY A 99 7.37 13.93 2.53
N GLU A 100 6.25 13.35 2.12
CA GLU A 100 5.67 12.20 2.80
C GLU A 100 5.06 11.24 1.78
N ILE A 101 4.82 10.01 2.21
CA ILE A 101 4.03 9.06 1.46
C ILE A 101 2.55 9.29 1.76
N ASP A 102 1.73 9.34 0.70
CA ASP A 102 0.28 9.55 0.75
C ASP A 102 -0.46 8.54 -0.15
N PHE A 103 -1.69 8.23 0.26
CA PHE A 103 -2.64 7.40 -0.46
C PHE A 103 -3.83 8.24 -0.91
N ALA A 104 -3.77 8.81 -2.11
CA ALA A 104 -4.82 9.69 -2.64
C ALA A 104 -6.18 8.97 -2.80
N ARG A 105 -6.13 7.66 -3.11
CA ARG A 105 -7.27 6.75 -3.18
C ARG A 105 -7.42 6.04 -1.85
N ARG A 106 -8.48 6.32 -1.08
CA ARG A 106 -8.64 5.80 0.29
C ARG A 106 -10.09 5.84 0.77
N VAL A 107 -10.35 5.24 1.94
CA VAL A 107 -11.60 5.41 2.69
C VAL A 107 -11.39 6.48 3.77
N GLU A 108 -12.29 7.46 3.84
CA GLU A 108 -12.28 8.50 4.87
C GLU A 108 -13.52 8.40 5.76
N GLN A 109 -13.35 8.67 7.05
CA GLN A 109 -14.46 8.76 8.01
C GLN A 109 -14.95 10.21 8.10
N ALA A 110 -16.23 10.42 7.78
CA ALA A 110 -16.91 11.69 7.96
C ALA A 110 -17.24 11.95 9.45
N SER A 111 -17.56 13.20 9.78
CA SER A 111 -17.86 13.64 11.15
C SER A 111 -19.09 12.95 11.76
N ASP A 112 -20.01 12.46 10.92
CA ASP A 112 -21.18 11.67 11.35
C ASP A 112 -20.87 10.18 11.54
N GLY A 113 -19.59 9.79 11.39
CA GLY A 113 -19.11 8.42 11.50
C GLY A 113 -19.25 7.60 10.21
N SER A 114 -19.95 8.10 9.19
CA SER A 114 -20.08 7.42 7.90
C SER A 114 -18.74 7.36 7.16
N LEU A 115 -18.56 6.33 6.34
CA LEU A 115 -17.36 6.15 5.53
C LEU A 115 -17.59 6.66 4.12
N LYS A 116 -16.56 7.20 3.48
CA LYS A 116 -16.62 7.69 2.09
C LYS A 116 -15.40 7.25 1.31
N LEU A 117 -15.63 6.86 0.06
CA LEU A 117 -14.55 6.63 -0.89
C LEU A 117 -14.01 7.97 -1.40
N ARG A 118 -12.70 8.13 -1.34
CA ARG A 118 -11.97 9.27 -1.91
C ARG A 118 -11.27 8.82 -3.18
N GLN A 119 -11.59 9.45 -4.32
CA GLN A 119 -10.98 9.17 -5.63
C GLN A 119 -11.00 7.69 -6.06
N ILE A 120 -12.02 6.94 -5.61
CA ILE A 120 -12.26 5.56 -6.00
C ILE A 120 -13.63 5.51 -6.65
N ASP A 121 -13.66 5.09 -7.92
CA ASP A 121 -14.87 4.61 -8.58
C ASP A 121 -14.94 3.10 -8.41
N PRO A 122 -15.94 2.55 -7.68
CA PRO A 122 -16.13 1.11 -7.52
C PRO A 122 -16.06 0.33 -8.84
N LYS A 123 -16.58 0.89 -9.93
CA LYS A 123 -16.62 0.21 -11.24
C LYS A 123 -15.27 0.10 -11.92
N SER A 124 -14.29 0.88 -11.48
CA SER A 124 -12.90 0.79 -11.97
C SER A 124 -12.08 -0.29 -11.26
N CYS A 125 -12.69 -0.99 -10.30
CA CYS A 125 -12.03 -2.01 -9.51
C CYS A 125 -12.39 -3.39 -10.05
N ASP A 126 -11.49 -3.98 -10.84
CA ASP A 126 -11.75 -5.23 -11.58
C ASP A 126 -10.75 -6.34 -11.20
N ILE A 127 -10.36 -6.40 -9.93
CA ILE A 127 -9.52 -7.49 -9.43
C ILE A 127 -10.41 -8.47 -8.67
N ASP A 128 -10.39 -9.73 -9.11
CA ASP A 128 -11.11 -10.82 -8.45
C ASP A 128 -10.65 -10.94 -6.99
N ALA A 129 -11.63 -11.04 -6.08
CA ALA A 129 -11.44 -10.94 -4.63
C ALA A 129 -10.60 -12.04 -3.97
N TRP A 130 -10.04 -12.95 -4.77
CA TRP A 130 -9.57 -14.25 -4.32
C TRP A 130 -8.06 -14.39 -4.27
N VAL A 131 -7.29 -13.42 -4.78
CA VAL A 131 -5.89 -13.67 -5.17
C VAL A 131 -4.86 -13.04 -4.22
N PHE A 132 -5.24 -12.15 -3.28
CA PHE A 132 -4.27 -11.37 -2.48
C PHE A 132 -4.68 -11.10 -1.02
N LEU A 133 -5.01 -12.14 -0.24
CA LEU A 133 -5.50 -11.98 1.13
C LEU A 133 -4.53 -11.20 2.04
N GLU A 134 -3.23 -11.48 1.97
CA GLU A 134 -2.20 -10.86 2.84
C GLU A 134 -2.11 -9.34 2.70
N ARG A 135 -2.53 -8.78 1.57
CA ARG A 135 -2.52 -7.34 1.27
C ARG A 135 -3.93 -6.78 1.08
N THR A 136 -4.95 -7.50 1.54
CA THR A 136 -6.35 -7.08 1.44
C THR A 136 -6.83 -6.57 2.80
N TYR A 137 -7.08 -5.26 2.89
CA TYR A 137 -7.55 -4.59 4.10
C TYR A 137 -8.16 -3.23 3.76
N ILE A 138 -8.81 -2.58 4.72
CA ILE A 138 -9.31 -1.21 4.58
C ILE A 138 -8.68 -0.31 5.62
N ASP A 139 -7.78 0.57 5.19
CA ASP A 139 -7.38 1.73 5.98
C ASP A 139 -8.47 2.81 5.98
N ILE A 140 -8.85 3.25 7.17
CA ILE A 140 -9.85 4.30 7.38
C ILE A 140 -9.14 5.54 7.90
N TRP A 141 -9.24 6.63 7.15
CA TRP A 141 -8.52 7.86 7.39
C TRP A 141 -9.43 8.95 7.94
N GLN A 142 -8.88 9.79 8.82
CA GLN A 142 -9.43 11.11 9.09
C GLN A 142 -9.09 12.00 7.89
N PRO A 143 -10.07 12.68 7.27
CA PRO A 143 -9.80 13.58 6.15
C PRO A 143 -8.92 14.75 6.59
N SER A 144 -8.11 15.27 5.66
CA SER A 144 -7.32 16.48 5.88
C SER A 144 -8.23 17.67 6.21
N GLN A 145 -7.96 18.39 7.30
CA GLN A 145 -8.67 19.61 7.68
C GLN A 145 -7.68 20.75 7.90
N ASN A 146 -8.01 21.95 7.41
CA ASN A 146 -7.24 23.18 7.67
C ASN A 146 -5.73 23.07 7.35
N GLY A 147 -5.37 22.36 6.28
CA GLY A 147 -3.97 22.14 5.88
C GLY A 147 -3.23 21.07 6.68
N GLN A 148 -3.89 20.39 7.63
CA GLN A 148 -3.34 19.21 8.30
C GLN A 148 -3.45 17.98 7.40
N LYS A 149 -2.45 17.09 7.48
CA LYS A 149 -2.43 15.81 6.78
C LYS A 149 -3.61 14.95 7.21
N ALA A 150 -4.11 14.13 6.28
CA ALA A 150 -4.96 13.00 6.66
C ALA A 150 -4.19 12.05 7.59
N THR A 151 -4.85 11.55 8.62
CA THR A 151 -4.26 10.61 9.59
C THR A 151 -4.98 9.28 9.53
N LEU A 152 -4.24 8.18 9.64
CA LEU A 152 -4.83 6.86 9.74
C LEU A 152 -5.54 6.74 11.10
N LEU A 153 -6.84 6.42 11.09
CA LEU A 153 -7.62 6.23 12.31
C LEU A 153 -7.60 4.79 12.76
N ARG A 154 -7.79 3.86 11.82
CA ARG A 154 -7.75 2.42 12.05
C ARG A 154 -7.64 1.66 10.73
N THR A 155 -7.26 0.40 10.85
CA THR A 155 -7.23 -0.56 9.75
C THR A 155 -8.23 -1.68 10.03
N GLU A 156 -9.05 -2.02 9.04
CA GLU A 156 -9.94 -3.17 9.06
C GLU A 156 -9.26 -4.32 8.32
N GLU A 157 -8.71 -5.25 9.09
CA GLU A 157 -8.03 -6.45 8.56
C GLU A 157 -9.00 -7.63 8.37
N ILE A 158 -8.53 -8.62 7.60
CA ILE A 158 -9.16 -9.92 7.48
C ILE A 158 -9.14 -10.63 8.84
N ALA A 159 -10.31 -11.12 9.25
CA ALA A 159 -10.41 -12.05 10.37
C ALA A 159 -10.56 -13.48 9.83
N TRP A 160 -10.35 -14.49 10.66
CA TRP A 160 -10.57 -15.89 10.28
C TRP A 160 -11.69 -16.49 11.12
N LYS A 161 -12.68 -17.09 10.45
CA LYS A 161 -13.86 -17.66 11.11
C LYS A 161 -14.02 -19.14 10.81
N GLN A 162 -14.19 -19.92 11.87
CA GLN A 162 -14.55 -21.33 11.77
C GLN A 162 -15.94 -21.46 11.13
N THR A 163 -15.99 -22.14 9.98
CA THR A 163 -17.15 -22.19 9.09
C THR A 163 -17.31 -23.59 8.51
N GLU A 164 -18.55 -24.08 8.42
CA GLU A 164 -18.86 -25.32 7.71
C GLU A 164 -18.73 -25.11 6.20
N THR A 165 -17.91 -25.92 5.52
CA THR A 165 -17.70 -25.88 4.08
C THR A 165 -18.10 -27.21 3.43
N SER A 166 -18.02 -27.32 2.10
CA SER A 166 -18.29 -28.60 1.40
C SER A 166 -17.32 -29.73 1.74
N VAL A 167 -16.18 -29.43 2.37
CA VAL A 167 -15.15 -30.40 2.80
C VAL A 167 -15.06 -30.51 4.34
N GLY A 168 -16.08 -30.04 5.06
CA GLY A 168 -16.15 -30.02 6.52
C GLY A 168 -15.78 -28.67 7.12
N GLN A 169 -15.55 -28.64 8.44
CA GLN A 169 -15.16 -27.44 9.17
C GLN A 169 -13.78 -26.92 8.76
N ARG A 170 -13.69 -25.64 8.42
CA ARG A 170 -12.46 -24.93 8.05
C ARG A 170 -12.46 -23.51 8.65
N PHE A 171 -11.29 -22.90 8.79
CA PHE A 171 -11.14 -21.47 9.07
C PHE A 171 -11.15 -20.70 7.75
N CYS A 172 -12.22 -19.97 7.48
CA CYS A 172 -12.37 -19.20 6.24
C CYS A 172 -12.13 -17.71 6.48
N PRO A 173 -11.60 -16.98 5.49
CA PRO A 173 -11.33 -15.55 5.63
C PRO A 173 -12.64 -14.76 5.67
N GLU A 174 -12.78 -13.95 6.72
CA GLU A 174 -13.80 -12.92 6.86
C GLU A 174 -13.23 -11.57 6.41
N VAL A 175 -13.55 -11.18 5.18
CA VAL A 175 -13.02 -9.98 4.55
C VAL A 175 -13.93 -8.79 4.88
N PRO A 176 -13.38 -7.65 5.35
CA PRO A 176 -14.15 -6.42 5.54
C PRO A 176 -14.31 -5.73 4.19
N PHE A 177 -15.52 -5.60 3.65
CA PHE A 177 -15.79 -4.83 2.44
C PHE A 177 -16.32 -3.43 2.78
N PHE A 178 -15.87 -2.39 2.07
CA PHE A 178 -16.59 -1.12 2.04
C PHE A 178 -17.92 -1.32 1.31
N ASP A 179 -19.03 -1.02 1.97
CA ASP A 179 -20.37 -1.14 1.41
C ASP A 179 -21.19 0.08 1.77
N SER A 180 -21.41 0.97 0.79
CA SER A 180 -22.40 2.06 0.91
C SER A 180 -22.23 2.92 2.18
N GLY A 181 -20.98 3.24 2.53
CA GLY A 181 -20.63 4.12 3.65
C GLY A 181 -20.44 3.44 5.00
N ARG A 182 -20.32 2.12 5.03
CA ARG A 182 -20.02 1.31 6.21
C ARG A 182 -19.11 0.14 5.84
N ILE A 183 -18.64 -0.59 6.84
CA ILE A 183 -17.94 -1.86 6.66
C ILE A 183 -18.94 -3.02 6.75
N LYS A 184 -18.88 -3.91 5.77
CA LYS A 184 -19.62 -5.17 5.73
C LYS A 184 -18.62 -6.32 5.71
N ARG A 185 -18.57 -7.10 6.78
CA ARG A 185 -17.73 -8.30 6.85
C ARG A 185 -18.43 -9.49 6.17
N VAL A 186 -17.71 -10.18 5.29
CA VAL A 186 -18.21 -11.33 4.53
C VAL A 186 -17.25 -12.50 4.69
N VAL A 187 -17.77 -13.63 5.15
CA VAL A 187 -17.01 -14.88 5.21
C VAL A 187 -16.99 -15.50 3.83
N LEU A 188 -15.79 -15.71 3.29
CA LEU A 188 -15.59 -16.33 2.00
C LEU A 188 -15.41 -17.85 2.18
N SER A 189 -16.49 -18.60 2.04
CA SER A 189 -16.55 -20.05 2.32
C SER A 189 -16.97 -20.91 1.13
N GLU A 190 -17.36 -20.26 0.03
CA GLU A 190 -17.77 -20.89 -1.22
C GLU A 190 -16.64 -21.63 -1.94
N ASN A 191 -15.38 -21.24 -1.69
CA ASN A 191 -14.19 -21.93 -2.18
C ASN A 191 -13.36 -22.44 -0.98
N PRO A 192 -13.48 -23.73 -0.62
CA PRO A 192 -12.77 -24.29 0.53
C PRO A 192 -11.25 -24.25 0.42
N ASP A 193 -10.68 -24.15 -0.79
CA ASP A 193 -9.22 -24.06 -0.99
C ASP A 193 -8.65 -22.74 -0.45
N MET A 194 -9.51 -21.74 -0.23
CA MET A 194 -9.15 -20.46 0.40
C MET A 194 -9.24 -20.49 1.92
N CYS A 195 -9.75 -21.58 2.49
CA CYS A 195 -9.88 -21.77 3.92
C CYS A 195 -8.75 -22.66 4.45
N SER A 196 -8.36 -22.44 5.71
CA SER A 196 -7.31 -23.22 6.37
C SER A 196 -7.90 -24.31 7.29
N GLU A 197 -7.15 -25.39 7.52
CA GLU A 197 -7.47 -26.39 8.55
C GLU A 197 -7.25 -25.86 9.96
N GLN A 198 -6.27 -24.96 10.12
CA GLN A 198 -5.87 -24.37 11.38
C GLN A 198 -6.16 -22.87 11.36
N ASN A 199 -6.23 -22.24 12.53
CA ASN A 199 -6.42 -20.80 12.60
C ASN A 199 -5.12 -20.08 12.19
N PRO A 200 -5.08 -19.33 11.06
CA PRO A 200 -3.86 -18.68 10.61
C PRO A 200 -3.36 -17.55 11.53
N GLN A 201 -4.18 -17.10 12.49
CA GLN A 201 -3.77 -16.07 13.46
C GLN A 201 -3.04 -16.65 14.68
N GLN A 202 -2.83 -17.97 14.75
CA GLN A 202 -2.19 -18.65 15.89
C GLN A 202 -0.87 -19.33 15.53
N GLU A 203 -0.35 -19.10 14.32
CA GLU A 203 1.00 -19.49 13.88
C GLU A 203 2.02 -18.38 14.17
#